data_AF-A0A350J140-F1
#
_entry.id   AF-A0A350J140-F1
#
_cell.length_a   1.000
_cell.length_b   1.000
_cell.length_c   1.000
_cell.angle_alpha   90.00
_cell.angle_beta   90.00
_cell.angle_gamma   90.00
#
_symmetry.space_group_name_H-M   'P 1'
#
loop_
_entity.id
_entity.type
_entity.pdbx_description
1 polymer ?
#
loop_
_entity_poly.entity_id
_entity_poly.type
_entity_poly.pdbx_seq_one_letter_code
_entity_poly.pdbx_strand_id
1 'polypeptide(L)'
;AYNFEHANVDFLFQFFDECETGSQRLNEANLPLPAYEQVMKASHAFNLLDARHAISVTERQRFILRVRTLARAVAEAYYKKRAELGFPLAEESLRLDALAKFEKENTKKDKKGKKEAGQ
;
A
#
# COMPACT_ATOMS: atom_id res chain seq x y z
N ALA A 1 14.57 16.65 21.41
CA ALA A 1 15.80 16.68 20.60
C ALA A 1 15.55 16.10 19.19
N TYR A 2 15.94 14.86 18.84
CA TYR A 2 16.06 14.44 17.42
C TYR A 2 14.83 14.73 16.53
N ASN A 3 13.67 14.13 16.81
CA ASN A 3 12.46 14.25 15.98
C ASN A 3 11.96 15.70 15.82
N PHE A 4 12.20 16.55 16.83
CA PHE A 4 11.63 17.89 16.90
C PHE A 4 12.60 18.98 16.46
N GLU A 5 13.90 18.72 16.44
CA GLU A 5 14.92 19.77 16.27
C GLU A 5 16.00 19.40 15.25
N HIS A 6 16.40 18.13 15.18
CA HIS A 6 17.62 17.73 14.44
C HIS A 6 17.37 16.84 13.23
N ALA A 7 16.18 16.26 13.08
CA ALA A 7 15.88 15.44 11.93
C ALA A 7 16.04 16.26 10.63
N ASN A 8 16.79 15.70 9.67
CA ASN A 8 17.09 16.36 8.40
C ASN A 8 15.84 16.37 7.50
N VAL A 9 15.19 17.51 7.42
CA VAL A 9 13.92 17.69 6.70
C VAL A 9 14.08 17.44 5.19
N ASP A 10 15.14 17.97 4.57
CA ASP A 10 15.37 17.82 3.12
C ASP A 10 15.55 16.36 2.74
N PHE A 11 16.36 15.62 3.51
CA PHE A 11 16.52 14.18 3.34
C PHE A 11 15.20 13.43 3.54
N LEU A 12 14.41 13.79 4.56
CA LEU A 12 13.15 13.10 4.85
C LEU A 12 12.12 13.25 3.73
N PHE A 13 12.05 14.41 3.07
CA PHE A 13 11.20 14.59 1.88
C PHE A 13 11.65 13.67 0.74
N GLN A 14 12.95 13.68 0.41
CA GLN A 14 13.51 12.81 -0.63
C GLN A 14 13.28 11.33 -0.30
N PHE A 15 13.53 10.95 0.96
CA PHE A 15 13.37 9.59 1.43
C PHE A 15 11.89 9.13 1.37
N PHE A 16 10.93 10.01 1.66
CA PHE A 16 9.52 9.71 1.47
C PHE A 16 9.21 9.39 0.01
N ASP A 17 9.65 10.23 -0.93
CA ASP A 17 9.38 10.08 -2.36
C ASP A 17 10.03 8.81 -2.93
N GLU A 18 11.24 8.48 -2.49
CA GLU A 18 11.93 7.22 -2.83
C GLU A 18 11.18 6.00 -2.29
N CYS A 19 10.67 6.06 -1.05
CA CYS A 19 9.86 4.98 -0.49
C CYS A 19 8.53 4.81 -1.24
N GLU A 20 7.87 5.92 -1.62
CA GLU A 20 6.64 5.87 -2.42
C GLU A 20 6.88 5.20 -3.77
N THR A 21 7.87 5.70 -4.52
CA THR A 21 8.24 5.15 -5.84
C THR A 21 8.67 3.69 -5.72
N GLY A 22 9.48 3.37 -4.71
CA GLY A 22 9.92 2.01 -4.42
C GLY A 22 8.77 1.07 -4.12
N SER A 23 7.78 1.50 -3.32
CA SER A 23 6.59 0.72 -3.01
C SER A 23 5.77 0.42 -4.26
N GLN A 24 5.53 1.44 -5.10
CA GLN A 24 4.78 1.30 -6.35
C GLN A 24 5.45 0.30 -7.30
N ARG A 25 6.75 0.45 -7.55
CA ARG A 25 7.53 -0.46 -8.41
C ARG A 25 7.51 -1.92 -7.91
N LEU A 26 7.65 -2.11 -6.60
CA LEU A 26 7.59 -3.46 -6.00
C LEU A 26 6.18 -4.06 -6.08
N ASN A 27 5.15 -3.22 -5.94
CA ASN A 27 3.77 -3.64 -6.07
C ASN A 27 3.45 -4.07 -7.52
N GLU A 28 3.92 -3.33 -8.52
CA GLU A 28 3.84 -3.69 -9.95
C GLU A 28 4.55 -5.02 -10.26
N ALA A 29 5.68 -5.27 -9.58
CA ALA A 29 6.39 -6.54 -9.66
C ALA A 29 5.72 -7.71 -8.90
N ASN A 30 4.51 -7.51 -8.34
CA ASN A 30 3.80 -8.47 -7.49
C ASN A 30 4.61 -8.94 -6.27
N LEU A 31 5.38 -8.02 -5.66
CA LEU A 31 6.17 -8.23 -4.44
C LEU A 31 5.57 -7.44 -3.26
N PRO A 32 4.40 -7.86 -2.72
CA PRO A 32 3.65 -7.07 -1.74
C PRO A 32 4.37 -6.92 -0.39
N LEU A 33 5.10 -7.94 0.08
CA LEU A 33 5.82 -7.86 1.35
C LEU A 33 6.97 -6.83 1.30
N PRO A 34 7.87 -6.87 0.30
CA PRO A 34 8.84 -5.78 0.12
C PRO A 34 8.19 -4.40 -0.11
N ALA A 35 7.08 -4.34 -0.84
CA ALA A 35 6.35 -3.08 -1.07
C ALA A 35 5.81 -2.50 0.25
N TYR A 36 5.33 -3.36 1.17
CA TYR A 36 4.86 -2.99 2.50
C TYR A 36 5.96 -2.33 3.34
N GLU A 37 7.17 -2.87 3.31
CA GLU A 37 8.33 -2.29 4.02
C GLU A 37 8.59 -0.84 3.59
N GLN A 38 8.40 -0.54 2.30
CA GLN A 38 8.51 0.83 1.80
C GLN A 38 7.37 1.73 2.30
N VAL A 39 6.13 1.22 2.40
CA VAL A 39 5.01 1.96 3.01
C VAL A 39 5.30 2.31 4.47
N MET A 40 5.86 1.37 5.22
CA MET A 40 6.23 1.61 6.63
C MET A 40 7.31 2.69 6.77
N LYS A 41 8.32 2.68 5.88
CA LYS A 41 9.35 3.72 5.83
C LYS A 41 8.79 5.08 5.44
N ALA A 42 7.91 5.15 4.43
CA ALA A 42 7.23 6.38 4.04
C ALA A 42 6.38 6.95 5.19
N SER A 43 5.61 6.10 5.88
CA SER A 43 4.82 6.47 7.05
C SER A 43 5.69 7.03 8.18
N HIS A 44 6.84 6.40 8.44
CA HIS A 44 7.79 6.89 9.44
C HIS A 44 8.41 8.24 9.05
N ALA A 45 8.83 8.39 7.79
CA ALA A 45 9.38 9.65 7.27
C ALA A 45 8.37 10.79 7.38
N PHE A 46 7.10 10.54 7.03
CA PHE A 46 6.00 11.47 7.23
C PHE A 46 5.85 11.89 8.70
N ASN A 47 5.87 10.94 9.65
CA ASN A 47 5.74 11.26 11.07
C ASN A 47 6.89 12.17 11.57
N LEU A 48 8.11 11.99 11.06
CA LEU A 48 9.24 12.85 11.40
C LEU A 48 9.11 14.25 10.77
N LEU A 49 8.68 14.34 9.51
CA LEU A 49 8.39 15.62 8.86
C LEU A 49 7.29 16.39 9.62
N ASP A 50 6.27 15.68 10.07
CA ASP A 50 5.17 16.23 10.85
C ASP A 50 5.64 16.74 12.22
N ALA A 51 6.46 15.96 12.92
CA ALA A 51 7.06 16.35 14.20
C ALA A 51 8.03 17.54 14.08
N ARG A 52 8.70 17.70 12.92
CA ARG A 52 9.53 18.87 12.62
C ARG A 52 8.71 20.11 12.25
N HIS A 53 7.39 20.02 12.19
CA HIS A 53 6.50 21.05 11.65
C HIS A 53 6.91 21.50 10.24
N ALA A 54 7.50 20.58 9.46
CA ALA A 54 8.01 20.86 8.12
C ALA A 54 6.91 20.81 7.05
N ILE A 55 5.69 20.39 7.42
CA ILE A 55 4.53 20.30 6.53
C ILE A 55 3.37 21.10 7.10
N SER A 56 2.70 21.86 6.23
CA SER A 56 1.45 22.56 6.54
C SER A 56 0.28 21.59 6.75
N VAL A 57 -0.84 22.10 7.25
CA VAL A 57 -2.07 21.30 7.44
C VAL A 57 -2.56 20.66 6.13
N THR A 58 -2.52 21.43 5.03
CA THR A 58 -2.92 20.93 3.70
C THR A 58 -1.94 19.89 3.18
N GLU A 59 -0.64 20.07 3.39
CA GLU A 59 0.36 19.07 3.02
C GLU A 59 0.21 17.79 3.83
N ARG A 60 -0.03 17.89 5.14
CA ARG A 60 -0.30 16.74 6.01
C ARG A 60 -1.41 15.86 5.45
N GLN A 61 -2.54 16.45 5.04
CA GLN A 61 -3.63 15.70 4.41
C GLN A 61 -3.18 14.99 3.12
N ARG A 62 -2.37 15.65 2.28
CA ARG A 62 -1.82 15.05 1.05
C ARG A 62 -0.91 13.86 1.36
N PHE A 63 0.01 13.98 2.31
CA PHE A 63 0.90 12.89 2.71
C PHE A 63 0.12 11.70 3.27
N ILE A 64 -0.89 11.93 4.11
CA ILE A 64 -1.77 10.87 4.64
C ILE A 64 -2.46 10.12 3.49
N LEU A 65 -2.98 10.83 2.49
CA LEU A 65 -3.62 10.21 1.33
C LEU A 65 -2.65 9.37 0.50
N ARG A 66 -1.40 9.84 0.32
CA ARG A 66 -0.34 9.10 -0.37
C ARG A 66 -0.03 7.77 0.34
N VAL A 67 0.28 7.82 1.64
CA VAL A 67 0.57 6.62 2.44
C VAL A 67 -0.62 5.64 2.44
N ARG A 68 -1.85 6.15 2.59
CA ARG A 68 -3.07 5.34 2.55
C ARG A 68 -3.26 4.64 1.20
N THR A 69 -2.95 5.33 0.10
CA THR A 69 -3.05 4.77 -1.25
C THR A 69 -2.07 3.62 -1.43
N LEU A 70 -0.81 3.80 -0.99
CA LEU A 70 0.19 2.73 -1.02
C LEU A 70 -0.22 1.52 -0.17
N ALA A 71 -0.63 1.77 1.08
CA ALA A 71 -1.06 0.70 1.99
C ALA A 71 -2.21 -0.12 1.41
N ARG A 72 -3.19 0.54 0.78
CA ARG A 72 -4.31 -0.12 0.11
C ARG A 72 -3.82 -0.98 -1.06
N ALA A 73 -2.99 -0.44 -1.94
CA ALA A 73 -2.47 -1.18 -3.09
C ALA A 73 -1.70 -2.44 -2.66
N VAL A 74 -0.85 -2.30 -1.63
CA VAL A 74 -0.11 -3.42 -1.04
C VAL A 74 -1.03 -4.45 -0.40
N ALA A 75 -2.07 -4.02 0.32
CA ALA A 75 -3.05 -4.94 0.92
C ALA A 75 -3.83 -5.73 -0.14
N GLU A 76 -4.25 -5.07 -1.23
CA GLU A 76 -4.93 -5.72 -2.36
C GLU A 76 -4.00 -6.74 -3.04
N ALA A 77 -2.74 -6.38 -3.29
CA ALA A 77 -1.74 -7.28 -3.89
C ALA A 77 -1.40 -8.46 -2.96
N TYR A 78 -1.25 -8.21 -1.66
CA TYR A 78 -1.03 -9.26 -0.67
C TYR A 78 -2.21 -10.23 -0.63
N TYR A 79 -3.44 -9.71 -0.52
CA TYR A 79 -4.65 -10.53 -0.51
C TYR A 79 -4.73 -11.43 -1.75
N LYS A 80 -4.50 -10.87 -2.94
CA LYS A 80 -4.46 -11.64 -4.19
C LYS A 80 -3.41 -12.74 -4.15
N LYS A 81 -2.18 -12.42 -3.73
CA LYS A 81 -1.09 -13.41 -3.63
C LYS A 81 -1.42 -14.53 -2.66
N ARG A 82 -2.07 -14.21 -1.54
CA ARG A 82 -2.52 -15.20 -0.55
C ARG A 82 -3.65 -16.07 -1.11
N ALA A 83 -4.57 -15.49 -1.89
CA ALA A 83 -5.66 -16.23 -2.54
C ALA A 83 -5.11 -17.22 -3.58
N GLU A 84 -4.13 -16.82 -4.40
CA GLU A 84 -3.44 -17.68 -5.37
C GLU A 84 -2.76 -18.89 -4.70
N LEU A 85 -2.34 -18.74 -3.43
CA LEU A 85 -1.77 -19.81 -2.62
C LEU A 85 -2.82 -20.62 -1.84
N GLY A 86 -4.11 -20.32 -1.98
CA GLY A 86 -5.19 -20.99 -1.25
C GLY A 86 -5.34 -20.54 0.22
N PHE A 87 -4.88 -19.33 0.57
CA PHE A 87 -4.82 -18.80 1.94
C PHE A 87 -4.27 -19.79 2.98
N PRO A 88 -3.01 -20.25 2.86
CA PRO A 88 -2.49 -21.37 3.66
C PRO A 88 -2.27 -21.07 5.15
N LEU A 89 -2.51 -19.82 5.58
CA LEU A 89 -2.39 -19.40 7.00
C LEU A 89 -3.76 -19.10 7.61
N ALA A 90 -4.85 -19.28 6.87
CA ALA A 90 -6.20 -19.06 7.38
C ALA A 90 -6.77 -20.38 7.93
N GLU A 91 -7.54 -20.27 9.01
CA GLU A 91 -8.39 -21.36 9.51
C GLU A 91 -9.33 -21.86 8.40
N GLU A 92 -9.67 -23.15 8.45
CA GLU A 92 -10.37 -23.81 7.35
C GLU A 92 -11.70 -23.12 6.99
N SER A 93 -12.51 -22.76 7.98
CA SER A 93 -13.79 -22.08 7.77
C SER A 93 -13.60 -20.72 7.07
N LEU A 94 -12.65 -19.91 7.55
CA LEU A 94 -12.34 -18.60 6.97
C LEU A 94 -11.73 -18.70 5.57
N ARG A 95 -10.91 -19.73 5.33
CA ARG A 95 -10.28 -20.00 4.04
C ARG A 95 -11.33 -20.28 2.96
N LEU A 96 -12.30 -21.15 3.25
CA LEU A 96 -13.36 -21.49 2.29
C LEU A 96 -14.20 -20.26 1.92
N ASP A 97 -14.60 -19.47 2.92
CA ASP A 97 -15.34 -18.23 2.72
C ASP A 97 -14.56 -17.19 1.91
N ALA A 98 -13.26 -17.03 2.20
CA ALA A 98 -12.38 -16.08 1.51
C ALA A 98 -12.16 -16.49 0.04
N LEU A 99 -11.93 -17.78 -0.23
CA LEU A 99 -11.80 -18.29 -1.60
C LEU A 99 -13.10 -18.10 -2.39
N ALA A 100 -14.24 -18.43 -1.79
CA ALA A 100 -15.54 -18.22 -2.44
C ALA A 100 -15.80 -16.73 -2.76
N LYS A 101 -15.38 -15.80 -1.90
CA LYS A 101 -15.44 -14.35 -2.17
C LYS A 101 -14.49 -13.95 -3.31
N PHE A 102 -13.24 -14.42 -3.28
CA PHE A 102 -12.24 -14.12 -4.29
C PHE A 102 -12.67 -14.59 -5.70
N GLU A 103 -13.18 -15.82 -5.81
CA GLU A 103 -13.75 -16.38 -7.06
C GLU A 103 -14.91 -15.53 -7.60
N LYS A 104 -15.85 -15.13 -6.72
CA LYS A 104 -16.98 -14.26 -7.09
C LYS A 104 -16.52 -12.88 -7.57
N GLU A 105 -15.46 -12.32 -7.00
CA GLU A 105 -14.92 -11.02 -7.40
C GLU A 105 -14.19 -11.08 -8.74
N ASN A 106 -13.38 -12.12 -8.98
CA ASN A 106 -12.68 -12.30 -10.25
C ASN A 106 -13.65 -12.58 -11.40
N THR A 107 -14.64 -13.46 -11.20
CA THR A 107 -15.66 -13.73 -12.22
C THR A 107 -16.49 -12.49 -12.59
N LYS A 108 -16.73 -11.58 -11.64
CA LYS A 108 -17.37 -10.28 -11.92
C LYS A 108 -16.46 -9.35 -12.73
N LYS A 109 -15.16 -9.28 -12.41
CA LYS A 109 -14.17 -8.48 -13.15
C LYS A 109 -14.04 -8.97 -14.59
N ASP A 110 -13.99 -10.28 -14.82
CA ASP A 110 -13.90 -10.87 -16.15
C ASP A 110 -15.13 -10.56 -17.02
N LYS A 111 -16.33 -10.62 -16.43
CA LYS A 111 -17.58 -10.25 -17.12
C LYS A 111 -17.64 -8.76 -17.48
N LYS A 112 -17.13 -7.89 -16.60
CA LYS A 112 -17.08 -6.44 -16.85
C LYS A 112 -16.08 -6.10 -17.96
N GLY A 113 -14.87 -6.67 -17.91
CA GLY A 113 -13.85 -6.46 -18.95
C GLY A 113 -14.30 -6.93 -20.34
N LYS A 114 -15.02 -8.06 -20.44
CA LYS A 114 -15.59 -8.53 -21.72
C LYS A 114 -16.69 -7.61 -22.26
N LYS A 115 -17.43 -6.90 -21.40
CA LYS A 115 -18.48 -5.95 -21.83
C LYS A 115 -17.88 -4.64 -22.33
N GLU A 116 -16.76 -4.20 -21.76
CA GLU A 116 -16.06 -2.97 -22.15
C GLU A 116 -15.18 -3.16 -23.39
N ALA A 117 -14.67 -4.37 -23.65
CA ALA A 117 -13.87 -4.69 -24.85
C ALA A 117 -14.72 -5.07 -26.08
N GLY A 118 -16.03 -5.26 -25.92
CA GLY A 118 -16.97 -5.60 -26.99
C GLY A 118 -17.83 -4.43 -27.48
N GLN A 119 -17.46 -3.19 -27.14
CA GLN A 119 -18.08 -1.94 -27.59
C GLN A 119 -17.07 -1.10 -28.36
#